data_AF-A0A9W6QKU0-F1
#
_entry.id   AF-A0A9W6QKU0-F1
#
_cell.length_a   1.000
_cell.length_b   1.000
_cell.length_c   1.000
_cell.angle_alpha   90.00
_cell.angle_beta   90.00
_cell.angle_gamma   90.00
#
_symmetry.space_group_name_H-M   'P 1'
#
loop_
_entity.id
_entity.type
_entity.pdbx_description
1 polymer ?
#
loop_
_entity_poly.entity_id
_entity_poly.type
_entity_poly.pdbx_seq_one_letter_code
_entity_poly.pdbx_strand_id
1 'polypeptide(L)'
;MSTPLVPGIEAHARTATRLHPRAGEPTSADSHIGGPMRWPVDEPWPYCVDTLEDGSLGQALLGAAQFYRRDFPMLPFPAGRDLLQVFWCPVVDDGHHNHDYEPMAIRLVWRDSTALNGPDLDQPEPVLLDEEAVPDHACALRPCQVTEYPHSYDARELGFEPGDDWPELADGSKIGGWIPWWQTGPTTFPCPDCGVDSVLLLSLHTREGSDGCTCETDETGVGWQFGRDGALNILVCPTDVEHRPTPWID
;
A
#
# COMPACT_ATOMS: atom_id res chain seq x y z
N MET A 1 -18.14 8.33 20.06
CA MET A 1 -16.73 8.79 20.05
C MET A 1 -16.33 8.95 21.50
N SER A 2 -15.57 7.98 22.04
CA SER A 2 -15.06 8.04 23.41
C SER A 2 -13.94 9.07 23.45
N THR A 3 -13.94 9.96 24.45
CA THR A 3 -12.82 10.88 24.69
C THR A 3 -11.56 10.06 24.97
N PRO A 4 -10.41 10.35 24.33
CA PRO A 4 -9.18 9.63 24.62
C PRO A 4 -8.81 9.78 26.10
N LEU A 5 -8.39 8.67 26.72
CA LEU A 5 -8.03 8.64 28.14
C LEU A 5 -6.65 9.26 28.41
N VAL A 6 -5.84 9.46 27.36
CA VAL A 6 -4.49 9.97 27.44
C VAL A 6 -4.48 11.48 27.12
N PRO A 7 -4.17 12.35 28.08
CA PRO A 7 -4.13 13.79 27.85
C PRO A 7 -3.16 14.18 26.73
N GLY A 8 -3.63 14.93 25.73
CA GLY A 8 -2.80 15.50 24.67
C GLY A 8 -2.56 14.59 23.47
N ILE A 9 -3.04 13.34 23.51
CA ILE A 9 -2.94 12.40 22.39
C ILE A 9 -3.72 12.90 21.16
N GLU A 10 -4.76 13.72 21.37
CA GLU A 10 -5.57 14.34 20.32
C GLU A 10 -4.75 15.19 19.35
N ALA A 11 -3.64 15.77 19.81
CA ALA A 11 -2.74 16.56 18.97
C ALA A 11 -2.01 15.70 17.92
N HIS A 12 -2.02 14.38 18.08
CA HIS A 12 -1.36 13.42 17.21
C HIS A 12 -2.35 12.51 16.46
N ALA A 13 -3.64 12.84 16.51
CA ALA A 13 -4.67 12.15 15.74
C ALA A 13 -4.40 12.26 14.24
N ARG A 14 -4.45 11.14 13.53
CA ARG A 14 -4.41 11.08 12.07
C ARG A 14 -5.66 10.42 11.54
N THR A 15 -6.15 10.90 10.39
CA THR A 15 -7.21 10.19 9.66
C THR A 15 -6.58 9.09 8.82
N ALA A 16 -7.12 7.88 8.93
CA ALA A 16 -6.81 6.77 8.04
C ALA A 16 -8.10 6.27 7.38
N THR A 17 -7.96 5.60 6.24
CA THR A 17 -9.09 4.90 5.60
C THR A 17 -8.79 3.41 5.57
N ARG A 18 -9.49 2.61 6.38
CA ARG A 18 -9.42 1.14 6.30
C ARG A 18 -10.07 0.70 5.00
N LEU A 19 -9.45 -0.23 4.29
CA LEU A 19 -9.90 -0.65 2.97
C LEU A 19 -10.96 -1.76 3.01
N HIS A 20 -10.87 -2.65 4.00
CA HIS A 20 -11.72 -3.85 4.13
C HIS A 20 -11.90 -4.58 2.79
N PRO A 21 -10.81 -5.11 2.19
CA PRO A 21 -10.89 -5.91 0.99
C PRO A 21 -11.77 -7.14 1.22
N ARG A 22 -12.59 -7.48 0.22
CA ARG A 22 -13.40 -8.70 0.20
C ARG A 22 -13.42 -9.29 -1.18
N ALA A 23 -13.37 -10.61 -1.27
CA ALA A 23 -13.47 -11.32 -2.54
C ALA A 23 -14.65 -10.84 -3.38
N GLY A 24 -14.40 -10.56 -4.66
CA GLY A 24 -15.40 -10.06 -5.59
C GLY A 24 -14.88 -9.99 -7.02
N GLU A 25 -15.69 -9.41 -7.89
CA GLU A 25 -15.38 -9.27 -9.32
C GLU A 25 -15.36 -7.77 -9.71
N PRO A 26 -14.41 -6.98 -9.19
CA PRO A 26 -14.28 -5.57 -9.57
C PRO A 26 -13.86 -5.46 -11.04
N THR A 27 -14.25 -4.36 -11.68
CA THR A 27 -13.81 -4.02 -13.02
C THR A 27 -12.64 -3.03 -12.98
N SER A 28 -12.01 -2.80 -14.13
CA SER A 28 -10.97 -1.78 -14.27
C SER A 28 -11.47 -0.36 -14.03
N ALA A 29 -12.79 -0.15 -14.03
CA ALA A 29 -13.40 1.10 -13.67
C ALA A 29 -13.54 1.28 -12.15
N ASP A 30 -13.32 0.24 -11.33
CA ASP A 30 -13.51 0.27 -9.88
C ASP A 30 -12.18 0.43 -9.14
N SER A 31 -12.25 0.93 -7.90
CA SER A 31 -11.13 0.82 -6.97
C SER A 31 -11.10 -0.57 -6.33
N HIS A 32 -9.94 -1.22 -6.35
CA HIS A 32 -9.82 -2.63 -5.98
C HIS A 32 -8.38 -3.02 -5.59
N ILE A 33 -8.25 -4.25 -5.09
CA ILE A 33 -6.99 -4.97 -4.96
C ILE A 33 -7.08 -6.25 -5.81
N GLY A 34 -6.02 -6.62 -6.54
CA GLY A 34 -5.93 -7.85 -7.34
C GLY A 34 -6.86 -7.96 -8.56
N GLY A 35 -7.54 -6.87 -8.92
CA GLY A 35 -8.45 -6.80 -10.07
C GLY A 35 -7.77 -6.36 -11.38
N PRO A 36 -8.53 -6.27 -12.47
CA PRO A 36 -8.00 -5.84 -13.76
C PRO A 36 -7.60 -4.36 -13.74
N MET A 37 -6.38 -4.06 -14.17
CA MET A 37 -5.86 -2.68 -14.22
C MET A 37 -6.46 -1.90 -15.39
N ARG A 38 -6.75 -0.61 -15.19
CA ARG A 38 -7.08 0.33 -16.27
C ARG A 38 -5.82 0.68 -17.07
N TRP A 39 -5.39 -0.19 -17.97
CA TRP A 39 -4.15 -0.05 -18.74
C TRP A 39 -4.41 -0.10 -20.25
N PRO A 40 -4.09 0.96 -21.03
CA PRO A 40 -4.35 0.95 -22.47
C PRO A 40 -3.54 -0.11 -23.23
N VAL A 41 -4.16 -0.81 -24.19
CA VAL A 41 -3.51 -1.83 -25.04
C VAL A 41 -2.36 -1.30 -25.92
N ASP A 42 -2.30 0.00 -26.15
CA ASP A 42 -1.26 0.67 -26.93
C ASP A 42 -0.08 1.17 -26.07
N GLU A 43 -0.15 1.00 -24.75
CA GLU A 43 0.93 1.34 -23.82
C GLU A 43 1.66 0.08 -23.33
N PRO A 44 2.99 0.01 -23.45
CA PRO A 44 3.75 -1.13 -22.94
C PRO A 44 3.54 -1.34 -21.44
N TRP A 45 3.27 -2.57 -21.02
CA TRP A 45 3.16 -2.93 -19.60
C TRP A 45 4.48 -2.63 -18.85
N PRO A 46 4.46 -2.19 -17.58
CA PRO A 46 5.69 -1.92 -16.84
C PRO A 46 6.37 -3.20 -16.33
N TYR A 47 7.70 -3.19 -16.27
CA TYR A 47 8.55 -4.32 -15.87
C TYR A 47 9.44 -3.95 -14.66
N CYS A 48 9.89 -4.95 -13.89
CA CYS A 48 10.76 -4.72 -12.72
C CYS A 48 12.08 -4.02 -13.10
N VAL A 49 12.66 -4.50 -14.20
CA VAL A 49 13.82 -3.90 -14.87
C VAL A 49 13.49 -3.79 -16.35
N ASP A 50 13.85 -2.66 -16.96
CA ASP A 50 13.50 -2.40 -18.36
C ASP A 50 14.23 -3.34 -19.32
N THR A 51 15.46 -3.78 -18.99
CA THR A 51 16.21 -4.77 -19.77
C THR A 51 17.23 -5.49 -18.89
N LEU A 52 17.29 -6.81 -18.98
CA LEU A 52 18.31 -7.67 -18.35
C LEU A 52 19.63 -7.62 -19.13
N GLU A 53 20.72 -8.10 -18.54
CA GLU A 53 22.06 -8.08 -19.16
C GLU A 53 22.11 -8.83 -20.51
N ASP A 54 21.27 -9.84 -20.68
CA ASP A 54 21.16 -10.63 -21.91
C ASP A 54 20.26 -10.00 -22.99
N GLY A 55 19.69 -8.82 -22.72
CA GLY A 55 18.83 -8.09 -23.63
C GLY A 55 17.35 -8.50 -23.58
N SER A 56 16.95 -9.42 -22.70
CA SER A 56 15.54 -9.75 -22.46
C SER A 56 14.87 -8.74 -21.52
N LEU A 57 13.53 -8.67 -21.54
CA LEU A 57 12.78 -7.87 -20.56
C LEU A 57 12.82 -8.55 -19.19
N GLY A 58 12.79 -7.76 -18.12
CA GLY A 58 12.61 -8.29 -16.76
C GLY A 58 11.24 -8.96 -16.56
N GLN A 59 10.89 -9.25 -15.31
CA GLN A 59 9.53 -9.72 -15.00
C GLN A 59 8.51 -8.60 -15.16
N ALA A 60 7.35 -8.91 -15.75
CA ALA A 60 6.22 -7.98 -15.79
C ALA A 60 5.83 -7.64 -14.35
N LEU A 61 5.62 -6.36 -14.05
CA LEU A 61 5.14 -5.99 -12.72
C LEU A 61 3.73 -6.53 -12.51
N LEU A 62 3.45 -7.01 -11.30
CA LEU A 62 2.10 -7.35 -10.87
C LEU A 62 1.30 -6.07 -10.62
N GLY A 63 0.15 -5.93 -11.27
CA GLY A 63 -0.86 -4.93 -10.97
C GLY A 63 -1.60 -5.33 -9.71
N ALA A 64 -1.23 -4.72 -8.58
CA ALA A 64 -1.69 -5.19 -7.29
C ALA A 64 -2.92 -4.45 -6.78
N ALA A 65 -3.04 -3.16 -7.07
CA ALA A 65 -4.17 -2.36 -6.63
C ALA A 65 -4.38 -1.13 -7.51
N GLN A 66 -5.62 -0.64 -7.52
CA GLN A 66 -6.00 0.58 -8.21
C GLN A 66 -6.99 1.38 -7.36
N PHE A 67 -6.80 2.69 -7.28
CA PHE A 67 -7.62 3.59 -6.46
C PHE A 67 -8.03 4.83 -7.26
N TYR A 68 -9.33 5.08 -7.36
CA TYR A 68 -9.89 6.29 -7.95
C TYR A 68 -10.09 7.38 -6.91
N ARG A 69 -9.84 8.64 -7.30
CA ARG A 69 -10.05 9.83 -6.47
C ARG A 69 -11.49 9.98 -5.97
N ARG A 70 -12.47 9.55 -6.76
CA ARG A 70 -13.89 9.61 -6.36
C ARG A 70 -14.22 8.71 -5.17
N ASP A 71 -13.46 7.63 -4.99
CA ASP A 71 -13.64 6.68 -3.88
C ASP A 71 -12.71 7.06 -2.71
N PHE A 72 -11.50 7.55 -3.02
CA PHE A 72 -10.44 7.87 -2.06
C PHE A 72 -9.91 9.30 -2.23
N PRO A 73 -10.72 10.35 -1.95
CA PRO A 73 -10.33 11.73 -2.19
C PRO A 73 -9.20 12.25 -1.29
N MET A 74 -8.85 11.51 -0.24
CA MET A 74 -7.76 11.84 0.68
C MET A 74 -6.37 11.45 0.16
N LEU A 75 -6.29 10.59 -0.87
CA LEU A 75 -5.00 10.27 -1.49
C LEU A 75 -4.39 11.53 -2.15
N PRO A 76 -3.07 11.68 -2.12
CA PRO A 76 -2.37 12.89 -2.57
C PRO A 76 -2.20 12.93 -4.11
N PHE A 77 -3.29 12.80 -4.87
CA PHE A 77 -3.22 12.77 -6.33
C PHE A 77 -2.53 14.02 -6.92
N PRO A 78 -1.53 13.85 -7.81
CA PRO A 78 -0.97 14.95 -8.57
C PRO A 78 -2.02 15.73 -9.38
N ALA A 79 -1.67 16.96 -9.76
CA ALA A 79 -2.58 17.81 -10.52
C ALA A 79 -3.03 17.14 -11.82
N GLY A 80 -4.35 17.12 -12.05
CA GLY A 80 -4.96 16.50 -13.23
C GLY A 80 -5.03 14.96 -13.21
N ARG A 81 -4.61 14.28 -12.13
CA ARG A 81 -4.68 12.82 -12.02
C ARG A 81 -5.78 12.39 -11.06
N ASP A 82 -6.54 11.38 -11.41
CA ASP A 82 -7.65 10.88 -10.60
C ASP A 82 -7.62 9.35 -10.42
N LEU A 83 -6.56 8.71 -10.90
CA LEU A 83 -6.32 7.27 -10.78
C LEU A 83 -4.90 7.00 -10.29
N LEU A 84 -4.79 6.21 -9.22
CA LEU A 84 -3.53 5.67 -8.72
C LEU A 84 -3.53 4.17 -9.02
N GLN A 85 -2.46 3.71 -9.64
CA GLN A 85 -2.22 2.29 -9.88
C GLN A 85 -0.93 1.89 -9.16
N VAL A 86 -0.99 0.79 -8.44
CA VAL A 86 0.11 0.26 -7.62
C VAL A 86 0.58 -1.04 -8.25
N PHE A 87 1.86 -1.07 -8.60
CA PHE A 87 2.51 -2.22 -9.18
C PHE A 87 3.72 -2.63 -8.34
N TRP A 88 4.05 -3.90 -8.33
CA TRP A 88 5.30 -4.37 -7.75
C TRP A 88 5.91 -5.55 -8.46
N CYS A 89 7.21 -5.74 -8.24
CA CYS A 89 7.89 -6.91 -8.77
C CYS A 89 7.38 -8.17 -8.07
N PRO A 90 6.87 -9.17 -8.82
CA PRO A 90 6.34 -10.40 -8.23
C PRO A 90 7.41 -11.36 -7.74
N VAL A 91 8.70 -11.03 -7.87
CA VAL A 91 9.82 -11.85 -7.41
C VAL A 91 10.48 -11.16 -6.24
N VAL A 92 10.51 -11.84 -5.10
CA VAL A 92 11.08 -11.33 -3.84
C VAL A 92 12.52 -11.84 -3.64
N ASP A 93 12.91 -12.93 -4.31
CA ASP A 93 14.26 -13.51 -4.30
C ASP A 93 14.52 -14.28 -5.61
N ASP A 94 15.43 -13.81 -6.45
CA ASP A 94 15.84 -14.52 -7.68
C ASP A 94 17.25 -15.13 -7.60
N GLY A 95 17.89 -15.11 -6.42
CA GLY A 95 19.25 -15.62 -6.23
C GLY A 95 20.35 -14.92 -7.04
N HIS A 96 20.02 -13.84 -7.78
CA HIS A 96 20.96 -13.00 -8.52
C HIS A 96 21.13 -11.61 -7.90
N HIS A 97 20.21 -11.21 -7.03
CA HIS A 97 20.34 -10.03 -6.20
C HIS A 97 21.02 -10.43 -4.89
N ASN A 98 22.16 -9.78 -4.63
CA ASN A 98 22.94 -9.99 -3.43
C ASN A 98 22.03 -9.84 -2.19
N HIS A 99 22.20 -10.76 -1.25
CA HIS A 99 21.38 -11.03 -0.07
C HIS A 99 21.45 -9.90 1.00
N ASP A 100 21.26 -8.65 0.58
CA ASP A 100 21.30 -7.45 1.40
C ASP A 100 20.38 -6.38 0.78
N TYR A 101 19.09 -6.38 1.17
CA TYR A 101 18.25 -5.16 1.22
C TYR A 101 17.82 -4.48 -0.09
N GLU A 102 17.50 -5.20 -1.17
CA GLU A 102 16.66 -4.58 -2.23
C GLU A 102 15.19 -4.92 -1.97
N PRO A 103 14.40 -3.99 -1.39
CA PRO A 103 13.01 -4.26 -1.10
C PRO A 103 12.21 -4.40 -2.39
N MET A 104 11.12 -5.17 -2.33
CA MET A 104 10.18 -5.39 -3.44
C MET A 104 9.96 -4.10 -4.24
N ALA A 105 10.42 -4.08 -5.51
CA ALA A 105 10.39 -2.87 -6.31
C ALA A 105 8.94 -2.43 -6.58
N ILE A 106 8.54 -1.31 -5.99
CA ILE A 106 7.21 -0.71 -6.17
C ILE A 106 7.25 0.33 -7.28
N ARG A 107 6.21 0.34 -8.13
CA ARG A 107 5.93 1.43 -9.07
C ARG A 107 4.53 1.97 -8.83
N LEU A 108 4.44 3.29 -8.58
CA LEU A 108 3.19 4.02 -8.52
C LEU A 108 2.97 4.73 -9.85
N VAL A 109 1.80 4.55 -10.46
CA VAL A 109 1.43 5.21 -11.71
C VAL A 109 0.20 6.08 -11.48
N TRP A 110 0.38 7.40 -11.62
CA TRP A 110 -0.69 8.40 -11.44
C TRP A 110 -1.25 8.82 -12.81
N ARG A 111 -2.54 8.59 -13.05
CA ARG A 111 -3.16 8.77 -14.38
C ARG A 111 -4.38 9.68 -14.34
N ASP A 112 -4.65 10.32 -15.47
CA ASP A 112 -5.94 10.90 -15.80
C ASP A 112 -6.79 9.81 -16.45
N SER A 113 -7.80 9.33 -15.72
CA SER A 113 -8.66 8.24 -16.16
C SER A 113 -9.45 8.58 -17.42
N THR A 114 -9.70 9.87 -17.68
CA THR A 114 -10.43 10.33 -18.87
C THR A 114 -9.58 10.29 -20.14
N ALA A 115 -8.25 10.28 -19.98
CA ALA A 115 -7.32 10.10 -21.09
C ALA A 115 -7.16 8.62 -21.49
N LEU A 116 -7.58 7.69 -20.63
CA LEU A 116 -7.50 6.24 -20.88
C LEU A 116 -8.69 5.81 -21.73
N ASN A 117 -8.47 5.77 -23.03
CA ASN A 117 -9.46 5.41 -24.04
C ASN A 117 -9.17 4.02 -24.61
N GLY A 118 -10.21 3.30 -25.01
CA GLY A 118 -10.07 1.95 -25.59
C GLY A 118 -10.16 0.82 -24.57
N PRO A 119 -9.96 -0.43 -25.04
CA PRO A 119 -9.95 -1.61 -24.18
C PRO A 119 -8.72 -1.60 -23.27
N ASP A 120 -8.86 -2.25 -22.12
CA ASP A 120 -7.75 -2.49 -21.23
C ASP A 120 -6.94 -3.70 -21.70
N LEU A 121 -5.62 -3.65 -21.51
CA LEU A 121 -4.72 -4.76 -21.69
C LEU A 121 -4.84 -5.69 -20.48
N ASP A 122 -5.07 -6.98 -20.75
CA ASP A 122 -4.94 -8.00 -19.70
C ASP A 122 -3.51 -8.00 -19.19
N GLN A 123 -3.35 -8.03 -17.86
CA GLN A 123 -2.05 -8.12 -17.24
C GLN A 123 -1.28 -9.32 -17.83
N PRO A 124 -0.05 -9.12 -18.34
CA PRO A 124 0.80 -10.23 -18.75
C PRO A 124 1.09 -11.15 -17.56
N GLU A 125 0.94 -12.46 -17.73
CA GLU A 125 1.33 -13.43 -16.70
C GLU A 125 2.84 -13.36 -16.45
N PRO A 126 3.30 -13.09 -15.21
CA PRO A 126 4.71 -13.13 -14.88
C PRO A 126 5.29 -14.53 -15.11
N VAL A 127 6.54 -14.61 -15.59
CA VAL A 127 7.23 -15.90 -15.81
C VAL A 127 7.71 -16.49 -14.49
N LEU A 128 8.19 -15.62 -13.60
CA LEU A 128 8.57 -15.94 -12.23
C LEU A 128 7.65 -15.19 -11.28
N LEU A 129 7.17 -15.92 -10.27
CA LEU A 129 6.15 -15.47 -9.34
C LEU A 129 6.48 -16.06 -7.97
N ASP A 130 6.56 -15.21 -6.96
CA ASP A 130 6.38 -15.60 -5.58
C ASP A 130 4.88 -15.62 -5.29
N GLU A 131 4.29 -16.83 -5.16
CA GLU A 131 2.85 -16.99 -4.93
C GLU A 131 2.39 -16.32 -3.63
N GLU A 132 3.29 -16.12 -2.65
CA GLU A 132 2.97 -15.43 -1.40
C GLU A 132 2.79 -13.92 -1.60
N ALA A 133 3.43 -13.32 -2.61
CA ALA A 133 3.40 -11.87 -2.84
C ALA A 133 2.26 -11.41 -3.77
N VAL A 134 1.30 -12.29 -4.05
CA VAL A 134 0.27 -12.11 -5.10
C VAL A 134 -1.12 -12.25 -4.48
N PRO A 135 -2.09 -11.40 -4.84
CA PRO A 135 -3.50 -11.64 -4.50
C PRO A 135 -3.98 -12.98 -5.06
N ASP A 136 -4.54 -13.85 -4.22
CA ASP A 136 -5.13 -15.11 -4.69
C ASP A 136 -6.50 -14.89 -5.37
N HIS A 137 -7.15 -13.75 -5.11
CA HIS A 137 -8.37 -13.31 -5.76
C HIS A 137 -8.50 -11.78 -5.82
N ALA A 138 -9.36 -11.31 -6.72
CA ALA A 138 -9.70 -9.89 -6.81
C ALA A 138 -10.63 -9.48 -5.66
N CYS A 139 -10.40 -8.29 -5.13
CA CYS A 139 -11.10 -7.74 -3.97
C CYS A 139 -11.82 -6.44 -4.30
N ALA A 140 -13.12 -6.38 -4.01
CA ALA A 140 -13.85 -5.12 -3.90
C ALA A 140 -13.63 -4.50 -2.51
N LEU A 141 -13.59 -3.17 -2.44
CA LEU A 141 -13.29 -2.46 -1.20
C LEU A 141 -14.57 -1.99 -0.47
N ARG A 142 -14.49 -1.91 0.86
CA ARG A 142 -15.56 -1.38 1.73
C ARG A 142 -14.97 -0.34 2.70
N PRO A 143 -14.60 0.84 2.18
CA PRO A 143 -13.79 1.76 2.95
C PRO A 143 -14.53 2.38 4.13
N CYS A 144 -13.81 2.60 5.23
CA CYS A 144 -14.29 3.39 6.36
C CYS A 144 -13.20 4.35 6.86
N GLN A 145 -13.61 5.53 7.32
CA GLN A 145 -12.68 6.48 7.93
C GLN A 145 -12.54 6.19 9.42
N VAL A 146 -11.31 6.11 9.89
CA VAL A 146 -10.96 5.93 11.29
C VAL A 146 -10.02 7.04 11.74
N THR A 147 -10.04 7.33 13.04
CA THR A 147 -9.04 8.18 13.69
C THR A 147 -8.02 7.29 14.36
N GLU A 148 -6.77 7.40 13.95
CA GLU A 148 -5.64 6.68 14.53
C GLU A 148 -4.81 7.61 15.41
N TYR A 149 -4.28 7.04 16.48
CA TYR A 149 -3.28 7.67 17.34
C TYR A 149 -1.93 6.99 17.12
N PRO A 150 -0.81 7.61 17.55
CA PRO A 150 0.51 7.03 17.36
C PRO A 150 0.57 5.59 17.85
N HIS A 151 1.28 4.72 17.13
CA HIS A 151 1.60 3.40 17.65
C HIS A 151 2.40 3.56 18.97
N SER A 152 2.38 2.56 19.84
CA SER A 152 3.07 2.63 21.14
C SER A 152 4.57 2.94 21.00
N TYR A 153 5.20 2.53 19.90
CA TYR A 153 6.57 2.89 19.58
C TYR A 153 6.72 4.38 19.25
N ASP A 154 5.92 4.93 18.32
CA ASP A 154 5.92 6.36 18.00
C ASP A 154 5.57 7.22 19.22
N ALA A 155 4.64 6.75 20.06
CA ALA A 155 4.21 7.42 21.27
C ALA A 155 5.38 7.69 22.24
N ARG A 156 6.30 6.72 22.39
CA ARG A 156 7.49 6.86 23.25
C ARG A 156 8.45 7.92 22.73
N GLU A 157 8.67 7.98 21.41
CA GLU A 157 9.48 9.03 20.77
C GLU A 157 8.86 10.42 20.93
N LEU A 158 7.52 10.49 21.00
CA LEU A 158 6.77 11.71 21.27
C LEU A 158 6.70 12.08 22.77
N GLY A 159 7.31 11.28 23.66
CA GLY A 159 7.37 11.54 25.09
C GLY A 159 6.15 11.05 25.89
N PHE A 160 5.31 10.21 25.31
CA PHE A 160 4.23 9.52 26.03
C PHE A 160 4.73 8.22 26.68
N GLU A 161 4.05 7.80 27.74
CA GLU A 161 4.25 6.49 28.38
C GLU A 161 3.04 5.59 28.08
N PRO A 162 3.03 4.86 26.94
CA PRO A 162 1.91 4.01 26.58
C PRO A 162 1.80 2.82 27.55
N GLY A 163 0.64 2.71 28.21
CA GLY A 163 0.24 1.57 29.04
C GLY A 163 -0.94 0.81 28.42
N ASP A 164 -1.62 -0.01 29.23
CA ASP A 164 -2.71 -0.89 28.76
C ASP A 164 -3.91 -0.14 28.14
N ASP A 165 -4.12 1.13 28.53
CA ASP A 165 -5.20 1.98 28.00
C ASP A 165 -4.79 2.74 26.71
N TRP A 166 -3.60 2.48 26.14
CA TRP A 166 -3.17 3.15 24.92
C TRP A 166 -4.01 2.67 23.73
N PRO A 167 -4.51 3.56 22.86
CA PRO A 167 -5.29 3.14 21.71
C PRO A 167 -4.50 2.23 20.78
N GLU A 168 -5.07 1.08 20.45
CA GLU A 168 -4.52 0.20 19.44
C GLU A 168 -4.59 0.88 18.07
N LEU A 169 -3.51 0.72 17.30
CA LEU A 169 -3.49 1.12 15.91
C LEU A 169 -4.37 0.15 15.11
N ALA A 170 -5.17 0.66 14.17
CA ALA A 170 -6.06 -0.22 13.42
C ALA A 170 -5.25 -1.26 12.63
N ASP A 171 -5.60 -2.53 12.83
CA ASP A 171 -4.98 -3.65 12.15
C ASP A 171 -5.72 -3.98 10.85
N GLY A 172 -4.98 -4.07 9.76
CA GLY A 172 -5.46 -4.37 8.42
C GLY A 172 -5.21 -3.24 7.42
N SER A 173 -5.46 -3.54 6.15
CA SER A 173 -5.07 -2.69 5.02
C SER A 173 -5.73 -1.31 5.09
N LYS A 174 -4.93 -0.26 4.85
CA LYS A 174 -5.34 1.13 4.99
C LYS A 174 -4.59 2.10 4.10
N ILE A 175 -5.21 3.27 3.90
CA ILE A 175 -4.60 4.47 3.32
C ILE A 175 -4.30 5.48 4.44
N GLY A 176 -3.07 5.99 4.45
CA GLY A 176 -2.61 7.00 5.40
C GLY A 176 -2.60 6.50 6.86
N GLY A 177 -2.68 7.45 7.80
CA GLY A 177 -2.62 7.13 9.23
C GLY A 177 -1.21 7.08 9.81
N TRP A 178 -1.04 6.24 10.83
CA TRP A 178 0.27 5.92 11.42
C TRP A 178 0.83 4.62 10.83
N ILE A 179 2.15 4.55 10.74
CA ILE A 179 2.86 3.33 10.30
C ILE A 179 2.64 2.26 11.36
N PRO A 180 2.12 1.07 11.00
CA PRO A 180 2.12 -0.07 11.91
C PRO A 180 3.54 -0.58 12.10
N TRP A 181 3.87 -0.95 13.33
CA TRP A 181 5.20 -1.41 13.71
C TRP A 181 5.08 -2.69 14.53
N TRP A 182 5.72 -3.75 14.08
CA TRP A 182 5.73 -5.05 14.76
C TRP A 182 7.08 -5.35 15.41
N GLN A 183 8.15 -5.44 14.63
CA GLN A 183 9.45 -5.92 15.15
C GLN A 183 10.54 -4.85 15.14
N THR A 184 10.47 -3.91 14.21
CA THR A 184 11.58 -3.01 13.91
C THR A 184 11.51 -1.66 14.63
N GLY A 185 10.38 -1.34 15.27
CA GLY A 185 10.18 -0.09 16.01
C GLY A 185 10.06 1.13 15.10
N PRO A 186 9.93 2.34 15.65
CA PRO A 186 9.71 3.52 14.84
C PRO A 186 11.03 3.92 14.16
N THR A 187 11.00 4.07 12.84
CA THR A 187 12.15 4.57 12.06
C THR A 187 11.70 5.63 11.07
N THR A 188 12.66 6.42 10.59
CA THR A 188 12.46 7.43 9.56
C THR A 188 12.86 6.87 8.20
N PHE A 189 12.09 7.19 7.16
CA PHE A 189 12.37 6.80 5.79
C PHE A 189 12.63 8.04 4.93
N PRO A 190 13.88 8.52 4.80
CA PRO A 190 14.18 9.66 3.93
C PRO A 190 13.80 9.33 2.48
N CYS A 191 13.09 10.25 1.82
CA CYS A 191 12.77 10.13 0.41
C CYS A 191 14.06 9.91 -0.41
N PRO A 192 14.13 8.87 -1.28
CA PRO A 192 15.32 8.57 -2.05
C PRO A 192 15.78 9.70 -2.99
N ASP A 193 14.88 10.62 -3.35
CA ASP A 193 15.14 11.66 -4.34
C ASP A 193 15.47 13.02 -3.72
N CYS A 194 14.88 13.36 -2.57
CA CYS A 194 15.06 14.67 -1.95
C CYS A 194 15.44 14.65 -0.45
N GLY A 195 15.42 13.48 0.19
CA GLY A 195 15.81 13.31 1.59
C GLY A 195 14.79 13.79 2.63
N VAL A 196 13.64 14.34 2.24
CA VAL A 196 12.55 14.66 3.18
C VAL A 196 11.95 13.36 3.71
N ASP A 197 11.64 13.30 5.01
CA ASP A 197 11.02 12.13 5.62
C ASP A 197 9.70 11.78 4.92
N SER A 198 9.64 10.54 4.45
CA SER A 198 8.47 10.00 3.76
C SER A 198 7.34 9.73 4.74
N VAL A 199 6.11 9.75 4.22
CA VAL A 199 4.89 9.48 4.97
C VAL A 199 4.21 8.24 4.41
N LEU A 200 3.46 7.53 5.26
CA LEU A 200 2.70 6.36 4.83
C LEU A 200 1.63 6.75 3.80
N LEU A 201 1.68 6.13 2.62
CA LEU A 201 0.61 6.21 1.62
C LEU A 201 -0.38 5.05 1.83
N LEU A 202 0.15 3.83 1.81
CA LEU A 202 -0.60 2.58 1.92
C LEU A 202 0.09 1.65 2.91
N SER A 203 -0.71 0.95 3.70
CA SER A 203 -0.28 -0.26 4.40
C SER A 203 -1.19 -1.40 3.97
N LEU A 204 -0.62 -2.47 3.42
CA LEU A 204 -1.31 -3.63 2.87
C LEU A 204 -0.97 -4.84 3.73
N HIS A 205 -1.94 -5.29 4.54
CA HIS A 205 -1.71 -6.30 5.55
C HIS A 205 -1.95 -7.71 5.00
N THR A 206 -1.23 -8.69 5.55
CA THR A 206 -1.51 -10.12 5.32
C THR A 206 -2.93 -10.50 5.79
N ARG A 207 -3.40 -9.90 6.89
CA ARG A 207 -4.73 -10.16 7.46
C ARG A 207 -5.49 -8.87 7.72
N GLU A 208 -6.81 -8.99 7.80
CA GLU A 208 -7.69 -7.90 8.21
C GLU A 208 -8.15 -8.09 9.66
N GLY A 209 -7.79 -7.17 10.55
CA GLY A 209 -8.25 -7.14 11.94
C GLY A 209 -9.49 -6.29 12.14
N SER A 210 -10.26 -6.55 13.20
CA SER A 210 -11.41 -5.72 13.59
C SER A 210 -11.05 -4.47 14.40
N ASP A 211 -9.79 -4.32 14.78
CA ASP A 211 -9.38 -3.25 15.69
C ASP A 211 -9.47 -1.87 15.00
N GLY A 212 -9.97 -0.89 15.74
CA GLY A 212 -10.12 0.50 15.26
C GLY A 212 -11.37 0.81 14.41
N CYS A 213 -12.14 -0.18 13.92
CA CYS A 213 -13.49 0.04 13.35
C CYS A 213 -14.51 -1.03 13.79
N THR A 214 -15.77 -0.65 13.99
CA THR A 214 -16.90 -1.60 14.16
C THR A 214 -17.39 -2.22 12.85
N CYS A 215 -16.59 -2.11 11.79
CA CYS A 215 -16.91 -2.57 10.46
C CYS A 215 -16.80 -4.10 10.42
N GLU A 216 -17.66 -4.76 9.65
CA GLU A 216 -17.48 -6.18 9.39
C GLU A 216 -16.18 -6.43 8.60
N THR A 217 -15.35 -7.34 9.11
CA THR A 217 -14.08 -7.74 8.50
C THR A 217 -14.21 -9.08 7.77
N ASP A 218 -13.34 -9.29 6.79
CA ASP A 218 -13.11 -10.58 6.18
C ASP A 218 -11.69 -11.04 6.54
N GLU A 219 -11.57 -11.91 7.55
CA GLU A 219 -10.27 -12.28 8.13
C GLU A 219 -9.34 -12.99 7.14
N THR A 220 -9.88 -13.51 6.03
CA THR A 220 -9.07 -14.13 4.96
C THR A 220 -8.25 -13.09 4.20
N GLY A 221 -8.64 -11.81 4.22
CA GLY A 221 -7.92 -10.73 3.55
C GLY A 221 -7.84 -10.95 2.04
N VAL A 222 -6.66 -10.64 1.48
CA VAL A 222 -6.36 -10.65 0.03
C VAL A 222 -5.66 -11.94 -0.43
N GLY A 223 -5.28 -12.80 0.53
CA GLY A 223 -4.57 -14.06 0.27
C GLY A 223 -3.07 -13.95 -0.01
N TRP A 224 -2.50 -12.75 -0.08
CA TRP A 224 -1.05 -12.55 -0.02
C TRP A 224 -0.51 -12.74 1.40
N GLN A 225 0.81 -12.91 1.52
CA GLN A 225 1.54 -13.01 2.77
C GLN A 225 2.82 -12.17 2.72
N PHE A 226 2.96 -11.29 3.71
CA PHE A 226 4.16 -10.47 3.88
C PHE A 226 4.87 -10.83 5.18
N GLY A 227 6.03 -11.47 5.09
CA GLY A 227 6.79 -11.90 6.26
C GLY A 227 5.97 -12.82 7.18
N ARG A 228 6.07 -12.63 8.50
CA ARG A 228 5.35 -13.45 9.48
C ARG A 228 4.02 -12.81 9.86
N ASP A 229 3.12 -12.73 8.88
CA ASP A 229 1.80 -12.07 8.97
C ASP A 229 1.88 -10.53 9.15
N GLY A 230 2.91 -9.93 8.56
CA GLY A 230 3.15 -8.49 8.58
C GLY A 230 2.36 -7.74 7.52
N ALA A 231 2.81 -6.51 7.25
CA ALA A 231 2.24 -5.62 6.27
C ALA A 231 3.30 -5.03 5.34
N LEU A 232 2.96 -4.90 4.06
CA LEU A 232 3.69 -4.08 3.12
C LEU A 232 3.26 -2.62 3.27
N ASN A 233 4.18 -1.79 3.73
CA ASN A 233 4.03 -0.35 3.83
C ASN A 233 4.67 0.32 2.60
N ILE A 234 3.91 1.18 1.94
CA ILE A 234 4.39 2.00 0.82
C ILE A 234 4.42 3.43 1.32
N LEU A 235 5.62 3.98 1.47
CA LEU A 235 5.83 5.35 1.88
C LEU A 235 6.15 6.24 0.68
N VAL A 236 5.69 7.49 0.71
CA VAL A 236 5.93 8.49 -0.34
C VAL A 236 6.45 9.79 0.23
N CYS A 237 7.14 10.56 -0.60
CA CYS A 237 7.56 11.90 -0.27
C CYS A 237 6.33 12.82 -0.11
N PRO A 238 6.21 13.55 1.02
CA PRO A 238 5.08 14.46 1.23
C PRO A 238 5.16 15.72 0.35
N THR A 239 6.32 16.03 -0.22
CA THR A 239 6.53 17.20 -1.08
C THR A 239 6.18 16.91 -2.54
N ASP A 240 6.43 15.69 -3.01
CA ASP A 240 6.18 15.25 -4.38
C ASP A 240 5.97 13.72 -4.40
N VAL A 241 4.74 13.30 -4.65
CA VAL A 241 4.36 11.88 -4.65
C VAL A 241 4.74 11.13 -5.93
N GLU A 242 5.31 11.84 -6.90
CA GLU A 242 5.90 11.24 -8.10
C GLU A 242 7.38 10.86 -7.88
N HIS A 243 7.99 11.26 -6.75
CA HIS A 243 9.27 10.72 -6.31
C HIS A 243 9.18 9.21 -6.03
N ARG A 244 10.33 8.53 -6.10
CA ARG A 244 10.44 7.09 -5.85
C ARG A 244 9.87 6.73 -4.47
N PRO A 245 8.91 5.79 -4.40
CA PRO A 245 8.37 5.34 -3.12
C PRO A 245 9.38 4.49 -2.35
N THR A 246 9.19 4.40 -1.04
CA THR A 246 9.95 3.51 -0.17
C THR A 246 9.05 2.38 0.32
N PRO A 247 9.23 1.14 -0.17
CA PRO A 247 8.59 -0.04 0.40
C PRO A 247 9.24 -0.47 1.71
N TRP A 248 8.43 -0.99 2.63
CA TRP A 248 8.87 -1.53 3.91
C TRP A 248 7.93 -2.63 4.39
N ILE A 249 8.46 -3.83 4.65
CA ILE A 249 7.71 -4.95 5.24
C ILE A 249 8.09 -5.07 6.71
N ASP A 250 7.10 -5.10 7.59
CA ASP A 250 7.26 -5.33 9.04
C ASP A 250 6.11 -6.18 9.56
#